data_AF-A0A1B0D2G3-F1
#
_entry.id   AF-A0A1B0D2G3-F1
#
_cell.length_a   1.000
_cell.length_b   1.000
_cell.length_c   1.000
_cell.angle_alpha   90.00
_cell.angle_beta   90.00
_cell.angle_gamma   90.00
#
_symmetry.space_group_name_H-M   'P 1'
#
loop_
_entity.id
_entity.type
_entity.pdbx_description
1 polymer ?
#
loop_
_entity_poly.entity_id
_entity_poly.type
_entity_poly.pdbx_seq_one_letter_code
_entity_poly.pdbx_strand_id
1 'polypeptide(L)'
;MELENIVANTVYLKAREGGSDSNKGKSKKWRKILQFPHISQCIQLKAKIDVSYNYVIDQQPIGRILFRSFCEHKRPLYFRYIAFLDSVVR
;
A
#
# COMPACT_ATOMS: atom_id res chain seq x y z
N MET A 1 -24.87 -4.90 -30.04
CA MET A 1 -25.22 -3.79 -29.14
C MET A 1 -25.93 -4.26 -27.86
N GLU A 2 -27.14 -4.83 -27.89
CA GLU A 2 -27.81 -5.28 -26.64
C GLU A 2 -27.09 -6.44 -25.93
N LEU A 3 -26.69 -7.48 -26.67
CA LEU A 3 -26.01 -8.64 -26.09
C LEU A 3 -24.64 -8.27 -25.49
N GLU A 4 -23.88 -7.42 -26.17
CA GLU A 4 -22.57 -6.95 -25.69
C GLU A 4 -22.68 -6.17 -24.39
N ASN A 5 -23.72 -5.33 -24.25
CA ASN A 5 -23.99 -4.58 -23.03
C ASN A 5 -24.36 -5.52 -21.87
N ILE A 6 -25.18 -6.54 -22.12
CA ILE A 6 -25.55 -7.54 -21.11
C ILE A 6 -24.30 -8.32 -20.66
N VAL A 7 -23.44 -8.73 -21.60
CA VAL A 7 -22.19 -9.45 -21.29
C VAL A 7 -21.25 -8.57 -20.47
N ALA A 8 -21.05 -7.31 -20.86
CA ALA A 8 -20.18 -6.37 -20.14
C ALA A 8 -20.67 -6.13 -18.70
N ASN A 9 -21.97 -5.89 -18.51
CA ASN A 9 -22.57 -5.70 -17.19
C ASN A 9 -22.40 -6.94 -16.29
N THR A 10 -22.61 -8.13 -16.87
CA THR A 10 -22.44 -9.40 -16.13
C THR A 10 -20.99 -9.61 -15.70
N VAL A 11 -20.02 -9.34 -16.58
CA VAL A 11 -18.59 -9.44 -16.25
C VAL A 11 -18.20 -8.43 -15.17
N TYR A 12 -18.73 -7.21 -15.23
CA TYR A 12 -18.49 -6.18 -14.21
C TYR A 12 -19.01 -6.58 -12.83
N LEU A 13 -20.25 -7.08 -12.74
CA LEU A 13 -20.84 -7.53 -11.48
C LEU A 13 -19.99 -8.65 -10.86
N LYS A 14 -19.55 -9.62 -11.67
CA LYS A 14 -18.66 -10.70 -11.25
C LYS A 14 -17.30 -10.21 -10.73
N ALA A 15 -16.75 -9.17 -11.36
CA ALA A 15 -15.50 -8.55 -10.89
C ALA A 15 -15.70 -7.81 -9.56
N ARG A 16 -16.84 -7.12 -9.38
CA ARG A 16 -17.20 -6.39 -8.16
C ARG A 16 -17.39 -7.32 -6.96
N GLU A 17 -17.99 -8.49 -7.17
CA GLU A 17 -18.16 -9.52 -6.12
C GLU A 17 -16.83 -10.15 -5.68
N GLY A 18 -15.71 -9.82 -6.35
CA GLY A 18 -14.37 -10.23 -5.96
C GLY A 18 -13.84 -11.46 -6.70
N GLY A 19 -14.61 -11.99 -7.66
CA GLY A 19 -14.32 -13.27 -8.32
C GLY A 19 -14.41 -14.46 -7.37
N SER A 20 -14.60 -15.67 -7.90
CA SER A 20 -14.60 -16.91 -7.11
C SER A 20 -13.22 -17.28 -6.55
N ASP A 21 -12.17 -16.56 -6.97
CA ASP A 21 -10.79 -16.85 -6.61
C ASP A 21 -10.40 -16.09 -5.33
N SER A 22 -9.71 -16.79 -4.42
CA SER A 22 -9.16 -16.23 -3.15
C SER A 22 -8.24 -15.02 -3.33
N ASN A 23 -7.83 -14.73 -4.56
CA ASN A 23 -6.97 -13.61 -4.93
C ASN A 23 -7.68 -12.25 -5.02
N LYS A 24 -9.00 -12.17 -4.79
CA LYS A 24 -9.77 -10.90 -4.76
C LYS A 24 -9.51 -10.03 -6.00
N GLY A 25 -9.62 -10.63 -7.19
CA GLY A 25 -9.37 -9.95 -8.47
C GLY A 25 -7.90 -9.74 -8.86
N LYS A 26 -6.92 -10.14 -8.04
CA LYS A 26 -5.49 -10.03 -8.41
C LYS A 26 -5.12 -11.02 -9.51
N SER A 27 -4.27 -10.57 -10.45
CA SER A 27 -3.64 -11.44 -11.44
C SER A 27 -2.89 -12.59 -10.77
N LYS A 28 -2.92 -13.80 -11.35
CA LYS A 28 -2.14 -14.95 -10.87
C LYS A 28 -0.63 -14.66 -10.78
N LYS A 29 -0.12 -13.68 -11.55
CA LYS A 29 1.30 -13.28 -11.56
C LYS A 29 1.58 -12.00 -10.74
N TRP A 30 0.65 -11.52 -9.91
CA TRP A 30 0.76 -10.21 -9.23
C TRP A 30 2.07 -10.02 -8.46
N ARG A 31 2.61 -11.08 -7.83
CA ARG A 31 3.89 -11.03 -7.10
C ARG A 31 5.08 -10.71 -8.00
N LYS A 32 5.06 -11.19 -9.25
CA LYS A 32 6.11 -10.89 -10.25
C LYS A 32 5.96 -9.46 -10.78
N ILE A 33 4.73 -8.99 -10.94
CA ILE A 33 4.44 -7.61 -11.39
C ILE A 33 4.87 -6.59 -10.34
N LEU A 34 4.60 -6.86 -9.06
CA LEU A 34 4.93 -5.98 -7.93
C LEU A 34 6.26 -6.35 -7.26
N GLN A 35 7.17 -7.01 -7.98
CA GLN A 35 8.48 -7.34 -7.45
C GLN A 35 9.28 -6.07 -7.20
N PHE A 36 9.92 -5.96 -6.03
CA PHE A 36 10.74 -4.80 -5.73
C PHE A 36 11.99 -4.73 -6.62
N PRO A 37 12.39 -3.52 -7.05
CA PRO A 37 13.66 -3.32 -7.72
C PRO A 37 14.84 -3.49 -6.77
N HIS A 38 16.04 -3.71 -7.32
CA HIS A 38 17.27 -3.70 -6.54
C HIS A 38 17.56 -2.31 -5.98
N ILE A 39 18.17 -2.23 -4.78
CA ILE A 39 18.41 -0.96 -4.08
C ILE A 39 19.19 0.06 -4.92
N SER A 40 20.12 -0.40 -5.77
CA SER A 40 20.89 0.49 -6.66
C SER A 40 20.01 1.30 -7.62
N GLN A 41 18.86 0.75 -8.01
CA GLN A 41 17.91 1.45 -8.89
C GLN A 41 17.14 2.54 -8.15
N CYS A 42 17.07 2.46 -6.81
CA CYS A 42 16.36 3.42 -5.97
C CYS A 42 17.23 4.61 -5.55
N ILE A 43 18.56 4.53 -5.68
CA ILE A 43 19.49 5.56 -5.17
C ILE A 43 19.16 6.94 -5.76
N GLN A 44 18.89 7.00 -7.06
CA GLN A 44 18.57 8.26 -7.74
C GLN A 44 17.20 8.83 -7.35
N LEU A 45 16.28 8.00 -6.83
CA LEU A 45 14.97 8.48 -6.39
C LEU A 45 15.08 9.39 -5.17
N LYS A 46 16.08 9.17 -4.31
CA LYS A 46 16.29 10.02 -3.12
C LYS A 46 16.44 11.50 -3.46
N ALA A 47 17.05 11.82 -4.60
CA ALA A 47 17.23 13.20 -5.06
C ALA A 47 15.96 13.80 -5.70
N LYS A 48 14.95 12.98 -6.01
CA LYS A 48 13.72 13.37 -6.71
C LYS A 48 12.50 13.46 -5.79
N ILE A 49 12.63 13.01 -4.55
CA ILE A 49 11.54 13.00 -3.57
C ILE A 49 11.86 13.97 -2.43
N ASP A 50 10.82 14.63 -1.91
CA ASP A 50 10.94 15.28 -0.61
C ASP A 50 11.10 14.21 0.48
N VAL A 51 12.10 14.39 1.34
CA VAL A 51 12.41 13.49 2.46
C VAL A 51 12.02 14.10 3.80
N SER A 52 11.27 15.21 3.80
CA SER A 52 10.74 15.83 5.00
C SER A 52 9.85 14.86 5.78
N TYR A 53 9.89 14.97 7.11
CA TYR A 53 9.07 14.12 7.98
C TYR A 53 7.59 14.24 7.65
N ASN A 54 7.10 15.47 7.46
CA ASN A 54 5.69 15.70 7.19
C ASN A 54 5.23 15.03 5.89
N TYR A 55 6.04 15.11 4.83
CA TYR A 55 5.68 14.48 3.57
C TYR A 55 5.79 12.94 3.63
N VAL A 56 6.90 12.39 4.11
CA VAL A 56 7.15 10.94 4.06
C VAL A 56 6.38 10.17 5.13
N ILE A 57 6.23 10.74 6.34
CA ILE A 57 5.65 10.04 7.49
C ILE A 57 4.19 10.40 7.72
N ASP A 58 3.81 11.68 7.63
CA ASP A 58 2.44 12.09 7.96
C ASP A 58 1.52 11.93 6.75
N GLN A 59 1.92 12.44 5.58
CA GLN A 59 1.08 12.46 4.38
C GLN A 59 1.05 11.14 3.63
N GLN A 60 2.16 10.39 3.61
CA GLN A 60 2.26 9.13 2.87
C GLN A 60 1.91 7.90 3.75
N PRO A 61 0.83 7.16 3.45
CA PRO A 61 0.39 6.04 4.29
C PRO A 61 1.42 4.92 4.43
N ILE A 62 2.13 4.58 3.34
CA ILE A 62 3.15 3.52 3.35
C ILE A 62 4.35 3.96 4.19
N GLY A 63 4.81 5.21 4.03
CA GLY A 63 5.92 5.75 4.82
C GLY A 63 5.57 5.79 6.31
N ARG A 64 4.34 6.20 6.66
CA ARG A 64 3.82 6.13 8.04
C ARG A 64 3.92 4.71 8.63
N ILE A 65 3.48 3.69 7.89
CA ILE A 65 3.50 2.30 8.35
C ILE A 65 4.94 1.81 8.53
N LEU A 66 5.83 2.08 7.57
CA LEU A 66 7.23 1.67 7.64
C LEU A 66 7.96 2.34 8.81
N PHE A 67 7.71 3.62 9.05
CA PHE A 67 8.27 4.34 10.18
C PHE A 67 7.79 3.79 11.52
N ARG A 68 6.49 3.49 11.64
CA ARG A 68 5.93 2.85 12.84
C ARG A 68 6.57 1.49 13.11
N SER A 69 6.71 0.66 12.07
CA SER A 69 7.41 -0.63 12.17
C SER A 69 8.87 -0.45 12.61
N PHE A 70 9.58 0.56 12.07
CA PHE A 70 10.93 0.90 12.53
C PHE A 70 10.95 1.30 14.02
N CYS A 71 10.03 2.16 14.46
CA CYS A 71 9.94 2.57 15.85
C CYS A 71 9.68 1.37 16.78
N GLU A 72 8.75 0.50 16.41
CA GLU A 72 8.42 -0.71 17.17
C GLU A 72 9.63 -1.65 17.32
N HIS A 73 10.32 -1.96 16.23
CA HIS A 73 11.37 -2.99 16.23
C HIS A 73 12.76 -2.46 16.63
N LYS A 74 13.04 -1.17 16.42
CA LYS A 74 14.40 -0.61 16.55
C LYS A 74 14.48 0.55 17.55
N ARG A 75 13.37 1.22 17.88
CA ARG A 75 13.37 2.40 18.77
C ARG A 75 12.18 2.39 19.76
N PRO A 76 12.20 1.52 20.79
CA PRO A 76 11.09 1.37 21.73
C PRO A 76 10.63 2.67 22.39
N LEU A 77 11.55 3.63 22.62
CA LEU A 77 11.20 4.95 23.15
C LEU A 77 10.20 5.69 22.24
N TYR A 78 10.44 5.70 20.93
CA TYR A 78 9.57 6.38 19.98
C TYR A 78 8.25 5.64 19.77
N PHE A 79 8.27 4.31 19.89
CA PHE A 79 7.05 3.51 19.83
C PHE A 79 6.06 3.89 20.94
N ARG A 80 6.53 4.26 22.14
CA ARG A 80 5.65 4.74 23.23
C ARG A 80 4.89 6.01 22.85
N TYR A 81 5.54 6.96 22.16
CA TYR A 81 4.86 8.17 21.68
C TYR A 81 3.81 7.86 20.62
N ILE A 82 4.13 6.95 19.70
CA ILE A 82 3.20 6.50 18.67
C ILE A 82 1.97 5.82 19.29
N ALA A 83 2.17 4.92 20.26
CA ALA A 83 1.09 4.25 20.96
C ALA A 83 0.21 5.26 21.73
N PHE A 84 0.81 6.28 22.33
CA PHE A 84 0.08 7.38 22.94
C PHE A 84 -0.77 8.14 21.91
N LEU A 85 -0.20 8.55 20.77
CA LEU A 85 -0.95 9.24 19.72
C LEU A 85 -2.13 8.39 19.21
N ASP A 86 -1.95 7.09 19.05
CA ASP A 86 -3.04 6.20 18.63
C ASP A 86 -4.15 6.09 19.69
N SER A 87 -3.80 6.20 20.98
CA SER A 87 -4.78 6.21 22.07
C SER A 87 -5.60 7.49 22.13
N VAL A 88 -5.03 8.63 21.72
CA VAL A 88 -5.70 9.94 21.71
C VAL A 88 -6.65 10.09 20.53
N VAL A 89 -6.36 9.45 19.41
CA VAL A 89 -7.19 9.52 18.18
C VAL A 89 -8.41 8.58 18.24
N ARG A 90 -8.47 7.68 19.22
CA ARG A 90 -9.65 6.84 19.50
C ARG A 90 -10.75 7.64 20.19
#